data_AF-A0A2R6BFK0-F1
#
_entry.id   AF-A0A2R6BFK0-F1
#
_cell.length_a   1.000
_cell.length_b   1.000
_cell.length_c   1.000
_cell.angle_alpha   90.00
_cell.angle_beta   90.00
_cell.angle_gamma   90.00
#
_symmetry.space_group_name_H-M   'P 1'
#
loop_
_entity.id
_entity.type
_entity.pdbx_description
1 polymer ?
#
loop_
_entity_poly.entity_id
_entity_poly.type
_entity_poly.pdbx_seq_one_letter_code
_entity_poly.pdbx_strand_id
1 'polypeptide(L)' 'PSDAFIRAVELYKKGHSDYIDNLLYSTAQANNLKFLTIDQSYIEFLERNSENGHIITPKEITRVI' A
#
# COMPACT_ATOMS: atom_id res chain seq x y z
N PRO A 1 -12.41 -0.22 -6.19
CA PRO A 1 -13.73 -0.14 -5.50
C PRO A 1 -13.92 1.26 -4.90
N SER A 2 -15.14 1.71 -4.62
CA SER A 2 -15.43 3.03 -4.02
C SER A 2 -14.69 3.22 -2.69
N ASP A 3 -14.59 2.17 -1.89
CA ASP A 3 -14.01 2.22 -0.54
C ASP A 3 -12.49 2.49 -0.57
N ALA A 4 -11.82 2.17 -1.68
CA ALA A 4 -10.41 2.47 -1.88
C ALA A 4 -10.14 3.99 -1.89
N PHE A 5 -11.09 4.80 -2.36
CA PHE A 5 -10.96 6.27 -2.34
C PHE A 5 -11.03 6.80 -0.90
N ILE A 6 -11.98 6.31 -0.11
CA ILE A 6 -12.12 6.68 1.31
C ILE A 6 -10.83 6.31 2.06
N ARG A 7 -10.34 5.09 1.84
CA ARG A 7 -9.12 4.58 2.45
C ARG A 7 -7.88 5.37 2.05
N ALA A 8 -7.77 5.77 0.79
CA ALA A 8 -6.66 6.60 0.31
C ALA A 8 -6.63 7.96 1.01
N VAL A 9 -7.80 8.57 1.25
CA VAL A 9 -7.92 9.81 2.03
C VAL A 9 -7.52 9.60 3.50
N GLU A 10 -7.87 8.46 4.10
CA GLU A 10 -7.44 8.13 5.47
C GLU A 10 -5.91 8.02 5.59
N LEU A 11 -5.26 7.30 4.66
CA LEU A 11 -3.80 7.19 4.62
C LEU A 11 -3.13 8.56 4.38
N TYR A 12 -3.75 9.39 3.53
CA TYR A 12 -3.29 10.76 3.31
C TYR A 12 -3.33 11.57 4.61
N LYS A 13 -4.44 11.49 5.36
CA LYS A 13 -4.59 12.14 6.67
C LYS A 13 -3.66 11.57 7.74
N LYS A 14 -3.28 10.30 7.65
CA LYS A 14 -2.32 9.64 8.54
C LYS A 14 -0.86 10.06 8.28
N GLY A 15 -0.58 10.82 7.21
CA GLY A 15 0.71 11.48 7.00
C GLY A 15 1.48 11.06 5.75
N HIS A 16 0.90 10.24 4.86
CA HIS A 16 1.52 9.99 3.55
C HIS A 16 0.91 10.90 2.48
N SER A 17 1.64 11.93 2.06
CA SER A 17 1.12 12.96 1.17
C SER A 17 0.91 12.52 -0.29
N ASP A 18 1.46 11.39 -0.73
CA ASP A 18 1.18 10.88 -2.07
C ASP A 18 -0.18 10.15 -2.08
N TYR A 19 -1.18 10.83 -2.61
CA TYR A 19 -2.53 10.28 -2.74
C TYR A 19 -2.61 9.15 -3.76
N ILE A 20 -1.80 9.18 -4.82
CA ILE A 20 -1.84 8.15 -5.87
C ILE A 20 -1.31 6.84 -5.32
N ASP A 21 -0.20 6.85 -4.58
CA ASP A 21 0.31 5.65 -3.90
C ASP A 21 -0.72 5.09 -2.91
N ASN A 22 -1.32 5.97 -2.11
CA ASN A 22 -2.38 5.58 -1.18
C ASN A 22 -3.58 4.96 -1.89
N LEU A 23 -3.97 5.47 -3.05
CA LEU A 23 -5.08 4.96 -3.85
C LEU A 23 -4.75 3.61 -4.49
N LEU A 24 -3.54 3.44 -5.04
CA LEU A 24 -3.10 2.18 -5.63
C LEU A 24 -2.99 1.09 -4.57
N TYR A 25 -2.37 1.40 -3.43
CA TYR A 25 -2.31 0.48 -2.28
C TYR A 25 -3.71 0.11 -1.77
N SER A 26 -4.57 1.11 -1.55
CA SER A 26 -5.95 0.87 -1.07
C SER A 26 -6.76 0.04 -2.07
N THR A 27 -6.51 0.23 -3.37
CA THR A 27 -7.14 -0.57 -4.43
C THR A 27 -6.63 -2.01 -4.39
N ALA A 28 -5.33 -2.23 -4.19
CA ALA A 28 -4.78 -3.57 -4.03
C ALA A 28 -5.38 -4.28 -2.81
N GLN A 29 -5.41 -3.60 -1.65
CA GLN A 29 -6.04 -4.09 -0.43
C GLN A 29 -7.52 -4.47 -0.65
N ALA A 30 -8.31 -3.57 -1.24
CA ALA A 30 -9.73 -3.79 -1.49
C ALA A 30 -10.05 -4.95 -2.45
N ASN A 31 -9.08 -5.34 -3.29
CA ASN A 31 -9.22 -6.48 -4.20
C ASN A 31 -8.43 -7.72 -3.73
N ASN A 32 -7.89 -7.70 -2.50
CA ASN A 32 -7.03 -8.76 -1.96
C ASN A 32 -5.82 -9.10 -2.86
N LEU A 33 -5.24 -8.08 -3.50
CA LEU A 33 -4.05 -8.18 -4.33
C LEU A 33 -2.80 -7.84 -3.53
N LYS A 34 -1.65 -8.27 -4.04
CA LYS A 34 -0.34 -7.79 -3.57
C LYS A 34 0.00 -6.48 -4.27
N PHE A 35 0.47 -5.50 -3.50
CA PHE A 35 0.95 -4.21 -3.97
C PHE A 35 2.48 -4.25 -4.05
N LEU A 36 3.00 -4.36 -5.27
CA LEU A 36 4.44 -4.36 -5.52
C LEU A 36 4.98 -2.94 -5.45
N THR A 37 5.92 -2.70 -4.53
CA THR A 37 6.64 -1.42 -4.46
C THR A 37 8.09 -1.63 -4.03
N ILE A 38 8.94 -0.68 -4.41
CA ILE A 38 10.33 -0.55 -3.95
C ILE A 38 10.52 0.69 -3.06
N ASP A 39 9.47 1.47 -2.84
CA ASP A 39 9.52 2.66 -2.02
C ASP A 39 9.60 2.26 -0.55
N GLN A 40 10.83 2.29 -0.02
CA GLN A 40 11.07 1.93 1.37
C GLN A 40 10.40 2.89 2.35
N SER A 41 10.30 4.18 2.01
CA SER A 41 9.67 5.18 2.88
C SER A 41 8.16 4.92 3.02
N TYR A 42 7.54 4.46 1.93
CA TYR A 42 6.14 4.07 1.93
C TYR A 42 5.89 2.77 2.70
N ILE A 43 6.76 1.77 2.52
CA ILE A 43 6.69 0.52 3.27
C ILE A 43 6.79 0.80 4.78
N GLU A 44 7.77 1.57 5.21
CA GLU A 44 7.93 1.94 6.62
C GLU A 44 6.74 2.75 7.15
N PHE A 45 6.16 3.63 6.33
CA PHE A 45 4.94 4.35 6.69
C PHE A 45 3.78 3.38 6.96
N LEU A 46 3.56 2.39 6.08
CA LEU A 46 2.51 1.40 6.25
C LEU A 46 2.78 0.48 7.45
N GLU A 47 4.03 0.09 7.68
CA GLU A 47 4.46 -0.70 8.84
C GLU A 47 4.16 0.02 10.16
N ARG A 48 4.55 1.29 10.28
CA ARG A 48 4.25 2.12 11.46
C ARG A 48 2.74 2.25 11.74
N ASN A 49 1.92 2.13 10.70
CA ASN A 49 0.46 2.19 10.80
C ASN A 49 -0.21 0.80 10.88
N SER A 50 0.56 -0.30 10.92
CA SER A 50 0.05 -1.69 10.88
C SER A 50 -0.77 -2.02 9.62
N GLU A 51 -0.40 -1.42 8.49
CA GLU A 51 -1.09 -1.53 7.19
C GLU A 51 -0.24 -2.29 6.15
N ASN A 52 0.83 -2.99 6.50
CA ASN A 52 1.75 -3.56 5.49
C ASN A 52 1.33 -4.93 4.90
N GLY A 53 0.17 -5.50 5.27
CA GLY A 53 -0.20 -6.88 4.93
C GLY A 53 -0.34 -7.21 3.43
N HIS A 54 -0.54 -6.20 2.58
CA HIS A 54 -0.66 -6.35 1.14
C HIS A 54 0.64 -6.03 0.38
N ILE A 55 1.69 -5.59 1.06
CA ILE A 55 2.96 -5.24 0.41
C ILE A 55 3.69 -6.49 -0.10
N ILE A 56 4.36 -6.34 -1.23
CA ILE A 56 5.38 -7.26 -1.73
C ILE A 56 6.53 -6.45 -2.34
N THR A 57 7.76 -6.91 -2.17
CA THR A 57 8.96 -6.33 -2.79
C THR A 57 9.48 -7.23 -3.92
N PRO A 58 10.31 -6.72 -4.84
CA PRO A 58 10.90 -7.56 -5.89
C PRO A 58 11.68 -8.77 -5.35
N LYS A 59 12.30 -8.64 -4.17
CA LYS A 59 13.04 -9.73 -3.50
C LYS A 59 12.12 -10.88 -3.05
N GLU A 60 10.86 -10.59 -2.79
CA GLU A 60 9.86 -11.58 -2.41
C GLU A 60 9.24 -12.23 -3.65
N ILE A 61 9.08 -11.48 -4.75
CA ILE A 61 8.60 -12.02 -6.03
C ILE A 61 9.55 -13.09 -6.58
N THR A 62 10.87 -12.86 -6.55
CA THR A 62 11.86 -13.82 -7.06
C THR A 62 11.92 -15.14 -6.29
N ARG A 63 11.19 -15.27 -5.17
CA ARG A 63 11.02 -16.52 -4.43
C ARG A 63 9.75 -17.29 -4.81
N VAL A 64 8.83 -16.65 -5.53
CA VAL A 64 7.51 -17.17 -5.89
C VAL A 64 7.47 -17.63 -7.36
N ILE A 65 8.38 -17.14 -8.19
CA ILE A 65 8.52 -17.49 -9.62
C ILE A 65 9.70 -18.45 -9.81
#